data_AF-A0A1R3KDZ4-F1
#
_entry.id   AF-A0A1R3KDZ4-F1
#
_cell.length_a   1.000
_cell.length_b   1.000
_cell.length_c   1.000
_cell.angle_alpha   90.00
_cell.angle_beta   90.00
_cell.angle_gamma   90.00
#
_symmetry.space_group_name_H-M   'P 1'
#
loop_
_entity.id
_entity.type
_entity.pdbx_description
1 polymer ?
#
loop_
_entity_poly.entity_id
_entity_poly.type
_entity_poly.pdbx_seq_one_letter_code
_entity_poly.pdbx_strand_id
1 'polypeptide(L)'
;MAVVGVLALQGSFNEHIAALRRLGVKGVEIRKPEQLQDISSLIIPGGESTTMAKLAQFHNLFPALREFVQMGKPVWGTCAGLIFLANKAVGQKEGGQDLVGGLDCTVHRNYFGSQIQSFEADLLVPELASKEGGPETFRGIFIRAPAVLEVGPEVQVLADYPIRSNKVLYSSAAVEIQEENAVPEKKVIVAIKQGNLLGTAFHPELTEDTRWHSYFLKMAEAAMVHGDDKGNKGNGNNENGNNGNGNGNGNGNGNGNGNGNGNGNGNNGNGNGNGNGNGNDNGNGNNGNGKDKNKNDKDEENYKVLKPYNGQEQALCKGKGACSNKILVCPAECPERKPKKNKKHKACHVNCGSKCEATCKWRKPKCDGYGSLCYDPRFVGGDGVMFYFHGSKDGNFAIVSDDKLQINAHFIGTRPQGRTRDFTWVQALAVIFDTHTLVIAAKRVSHWDDNVDALSVSWDGETINVPYDGEAEWRGNGEEREVVVERTDDKNSVKVKVAGLVEIDIRVRPIGKEENRVHNYQLPGDDAFAHLETQFKFINLSDFVEGVLGKTYQPDYVSPVKKGVPMPMMGGEDKYQTPSLFSTLCKACRFERPSAVATI
;
A
#
# COMPACT_ATOMS: atom_id res chain seq x y z
N MET A 1 -31.61 -9.42 10.68
CA MET A 1 -30.99 -8.36 9.86
C MET A 1 -30.18 -9.03 8.76
N ALA A 2 -30.38 -8.64 7.51
CA ALA A 2 -29.63 -9.17 6.38
C ALA A 2 -28.14 -8.92 6.56
N VAL A 3 -27.32 -9.96 6.43
CA VAL A 3 -25.86 -9.87 6.49
C VAL A 3 -25.35 -9.63 5.08
N VAL A 4 -24.65 -8.51 4.87
CA VAL A 4 -24.08 -8.15 3.58
C VAL A 4 -22.61 -8.54 3.57
N GLY A 5 -22.22 -9.43 2.67
CA GLY A 5 -20.81 -9.74 2.47
C GLY A 5 -20.11 -8.65 1.67
N VAL A 6 -18.85 -8.39 1.99
CA VAL A 6 -17.96 -7.54 1.19
C VAL A 6 -16.70 -8.33 0.89
N LEU A 7 -16.39 -8.53 -0.39
CA LEU A 7 -15.21 -9.28 -0.81
C LEU A 7 -13.92 -8.56 -0.34
N ALA A 8 -13.15 -9.20 0.53
CA ALA A 8 -12.04 -8.60 1.28
C ALA A 8 -10.68 -9.20 0.89
N LEU A 9 -10.48 -9.45 -0.41
CA LEU A 9 -9.19 -9.92 -0.94
C LEU A 9 -8.17 -8.78 -1.05
N GLN A 10 -8.61 -7.65 -1.59
CA GLN A 10 -7.87 -6.41 -1.78
C GLN A 10 -8.91 -5.31 -2.11
N GLY A 11 -8.59 -4.04 -1.87
CA GLY A 11 -9.45 -2.92 -2.25
C GLY A 11 -10.21 -2.28 -1.07
N SER A 12 -11.19 -1.43 -1.39
CA SER A 12 -11.90 -0.55 -0.44
C SER A 12 -13.02 -1.26 0.34
N PHE A 13 -12.80 -2.50 0.80
CA PHE A 13 -13.84 -3.26 1.50
C PHE A 13 -14.21 -2.64 2.85
N ASN A 14 -13.24 -2.04 3.55
CA ASN A 14 -13.46 -1.39 4.85
C ASN A 14 -14.40 -0.19 4.72
N GLU A 15 -14.27 0.59 3.66
CA GLU A 15 -15.11 1.75 3.37
C GLU A 15 -16.55 1.32 3.07
N HIS A 16 -16.73 0.23 2.33
CA HIS A 16 -18.07 -0.36 2.15
C HIS A 16 -18.68 -0.85 3.47
N ILE A 17 -17.90 -1.53 4.32
CA ILE A 17 -18.38 -1.95 5.65
C ILE A 17 -18.73 -0.74 6.53
N ALA A 18 -17.95 0.34 6.47
CA ALA A 18 -18.25 1.58 7.18
C ALA A 18 -19.54 2.23 6.67
N ALA A 19 -19.75 2.28 5.35
CA ALA A 19 -20.97 2.81 4.75
C ALA A 19 -22.21 1.97 5.15
N LEU A 20 -22.10 0.63 5.14
CA LEU A 20 -23.16 -0.26 5.64
C LEU A 20 -23.47 -0.02 7.11
N ARG A 21 -22.43 0.20 7.94
CA ARG A 21 -22.59 0.51 9.36
C ARG A 21 -23.35 1.82 9.60
N ARG A 22 -23.13 2.84 8.77
CA ARG A 22 -23.89 4.11 8.84
C ARG A 22 -25.39 3.90 8.57
N LEU A 23 -25.73 2.89 7.78
CA LEU A 23 -27.11 2.46 7.52
C LEU A 23 -27.65 1.44 8.54
N GLY A 24 -26.90 1.14 9.60
CA GLY A 24 -27.31 0.16 10.61
C GLY A 24 -27.22 -1.30 10.16
N VAL A 25 -26.58 -1.59 9.02
CA VAL A 25 -26.46 -2.94 8.46
C VAL A 25 -25.09 -3.54 8.79
N LYS A 26 -25.09 -4.84 9.16
CA LYS A 26 -23.86 -5.59 9.45
C LYS A 26 -23.21 -6.04 8.14
N GLY A 27 -22.10 -5.40 7.78
CA GLY A 27 -21.17 -5.87 6.76
C GLY A 27 -20.19 -6.91 7.32
N VAL A 28 -19.91 -7.98 6.55
CA VAL A 28 -18.91 -9.01 6.91
C VAL A 28 -17.89 -9.20 5.79
N GLU A 29 -16.65 -9.45 6.16
CA GLU A 29 -15.56 -9.70 5.20
C GLU A 29 -15.65 -11.10 4.61
N ILE A 30 -15.60 -11.19 3.28
CA ILE A 30 -15.56 -12.45 2.54
C ILE A 30 -14.16 -12.63 1.94
N ARG A 31 -13.43 -13.63 2.42
CA ARG A 31 -12.07 -13.98 1.98
C ARG A 31 -11.97 -15.42 1.46
N LYS A 32 -12.96 -16.26 1.77
CA LYS A 32 -13.00 -17.68 1.42
C LYS A 32 -14.37 -18.07 0.86
N PRO A 33 -14.43 -19.12 0.01
CA PRO A 33 -15.69 -19.57 -0.60
C PRO A 33 -16.79 -19.90 0.40
N GLU A 34 -16.45 -20.54 1.52
CA GLU A 34 -17.44 -21.04 2.49
C GLU A 34 -18.22 -19.89 3.15
N GLN A 35 -17.60 -18.71 3.27
CA GLN A 35 -18.23 -17.53 3.87
C GLN A 35 -19.36 -16.94 3.02
N LEU A 36 -19.45 -17.30 1.73
CA LEU A 36 -20.54 -16.88 0.85
C LEU A 36 -21.88 -17.56 1.23
N GLN A 37 -21.85 -18.65 2.00
CA GLN A 37 -23.04 -19.35 2.44
C GLN A 37 -23.81 -18.57 3.52
N ASP A 38 -23.08 -17.79 4.33
CA ASP A 38 -23.61 -17.06 5.49
C ASP A 38 -24.18 -15.68 5.15
N ILE A 39 -24.18 -15.30 3.87
CA ILE A 39 -24.63 -13.98 3.40
C ILE A 39 -25.75 -14.09 2.37
N SER A 40 -26.57 -13.05 2.36
CA SER A 40 -27.69 -12.94 1.44
C SER A 40 -27.41 -12.06 0.22
N SER A 41 -26.45 -11.14 0.35
CA SER A 41 -26.04 -10.23 -0.72
C SER A 41 -24.56 -9.92 -0.61
N LEU A 42 -23.94 -9.56 -1.73
CA LEU A 42 -22.50 -9.40 -1.84
C LEU A 42 -22.13 -8.06 -2.49
N ILE A 43 -21.14 -7.36 -1.93
CA ILE A 43 -20.46 -6.25 -2.57
C ILE A 43 -19.06 -6.72 -2.99
N ILE A 44 -18.72 -6.50 -4.26
CA ILE A 44 -17.36 -6.66 -4.79
C ILE A 44 -16.78 -5.24 -4.92
N PRO A 45 -15.83 -4.86 -4.03
CA PRO A 45 -15.40 -3.48 -3.90
C PRO A 45 -14.49 -3.04 -5.05
N GLY A 46 -14.20 -1.74 -5.10
CA GLY A 46 -13.15 -1.19 -5.95
C GLY A 46 -11.75 -1.57 -5.45
N GLY A 47 -10.77 -1.59 -6.35
CA GLY A 47 -9.41 -2.05 -6.07
C GLY A 47 -8.55 -2.19 -7.31
N GLU A 48 -7.51 -3.02 -7.24
CA GLU A 48 -6.71 -3.40 -8.40
C GLU A 48 -7.22 -4.75 -8.93
N SER A 49 -7.98 -4.70 -10.03
CA SER A 49 -8.74 -5.85 -10.53
C SER A 49 -7.85 -7.07 -10.86
N THR A 50 -6.61 -6.87 -11.34
CA THR A 50 -5.75 -8.02 -11.65
C THR A 50 -5.22 -8.74 -10.40
N THR A 51 -4.94 -7.99 -9.33
CA THR A 51 -4.52 -8.50 -8.03
C THR A 51 -5.67 -9.22 -7.36
N MET A 52 -6.86 -8.61 -7.35
CA MET A 52 -8.08 -9.26 -6.87
C MET A 52 -8.33 -10.57 -7.61
N ALA A 53 -8.16 -10.60 -8.93
CA ALA A 53 -8.39 -11.81 -9.72
C ALA A 53 -7.37 -12.90 -9.40
N LYS A 54 -6.08 -12.56 -9.29
CA LYS A 54 -5.03 -13.51 -8.88
C LYS A 54 -5.29 -14.08 -7.48
N LEU A 55 -5.70 -13.24 -6.52
CA LEU A 55 -6.05 -13.69 -5.17
C LEU A 55 -7.31 -14.56 -5.18
N ALA A 56 -8.32 -14.19 -5.94
CA ALA A 56 -9.55 -14.97 -6.08
C ALA A 56 -9.26 -16.34 -6.70
N GLN A 57 -8.38 -16.41 -7.70
CA GLN A 57 -7.94 -17.67 -8.30
C GLN A 57 -7.13 -18.51 -7.30
N PHE A 58 -6.19 -17.89 -6.58
CA PHE A 58 -5.37 -18.56 -5.56
C PHE A 58 -6.22 -19.19 -4.45
N HIS A 59 -7.32 -18.53 -4.06
CA HIS A 59 -8.26 -19.03 -3.06
C HIS A 59 -9.45 -19.81 -3.64
N ASN A 60 -9.43 -20.14 -4.93
CA ASN A 60 -10.51 -20.85 -5.63
C ASN A 60 -11.92 -20.23 -5.43
N LEU A 61 -12.00 -18.90 -5.42
CA LEU A 61 -13.23 -18.14 -5.20
C LEU A 61 -14.09 -17.98 -6.44
N PHE A 62 -13.51 -18.04 -7.65
CA PHE A 62 -14.27 -17.80 -8.89
C PHE A 62 -15.47 -18.75 -9.08
N PRO A 63 -15.35 -20.08 -8.85
CA PRO A 63 -16.50 -20.97 -8.95
C PRO A 63 -17.63 -20.57 -7.98
N ALA A 64 -17.30 -20.29 -6.72
CA ALA A 64 -18.28 -19.92 -5.70
C ALA A 64 -18.93 -18.54 -5.97
N LEU A 65 -18.17 -17.58 -6.49
CA LEU A 65 -18.71 -16.28 -6.90
C LEU A 65 -19.67 -16.41 -8.09
N ARG A 66 -19.34 -17.25 -9.08
CA ARG A 66 -20.20 -17.53 -10.23
C ARG A 66 -21.49 -18.21 -9.79
N GLU A 67 -21.39 -19.21 -8.92
CA GLU A 67 -22.55 -19.87 -8.32
C GLU A 67 -23.43 -18.87 -7.56
N PHE A 68 -22.84 -18.02 -6.72
CA PHE A 68 -23.57 -16.99 -5.97
C PHE A 68 -24.37 -16.04 -6.90
N VAL A 69 -23.77 -15.62 -8.01
CA VAL A 69 -24.45 -14.81 -9.04
C VAL A 69 -25.55 -15.61 -9.74
N GLN A 70 -25.30 -16.87 -10.12
CA GLN A 70 -26.25 -17.75 -10.78
C GLN A 70 -27.48 -18.09 -9.91
N MET A 71 -27.30 -18.14 -8.58
CA MET A 71 -28.40 -18.31 -7.62
C MET A 71 -29.36 -17.12 -7.60
N GLY A 72 -29.08 -16.03 -8.32
CA GLY A 72 -29.92 -14.83 -8.33
C GLY A 72 -29.79 -14.01 -7.05
N LYS A 73 -28.76 -14.24 -6.23
CA LYS A 73 -28.50 -13.44 -5.04
C LYS A 73 -28.03 -12.03 -5.43
N PRO A 74 -28.44 -10.97 -4.73
CA PRO A 74 -28.03 -9.60 -5.05
C PRO A 74 -26.51 -9.41 -4.98
N VAL A 75 -25.92 -8.87 -6.05
CA VAL A 75 -24.49 -8.53 -6.10
C VAL A 75 -24.26 -7.13 -6.64
N TRP A 76 -23.39 -6.37 -5.97
CA TRP A 76 -22.97 -5.04 -6.41
C TRP A 76 -21.47 -4.98 -6.65
N GLY A 77 -21.09 -4.69 -7.89
CA GLY A 77 -19.70 -4.43 -8.28
C GLY A 77 -19.41 -2.94 -8.40
N THR A 78 -18.47 -2.43 -7.61
CA THR A 78 -17.97 -1.05 -7.74
C THR A 78 -16.57 -1.03 -8.36
N CYS A 79 -16.33 -0.18 -9.37
CA CYS A 79 -15.03 -0.02 -10.04
C CYS A 79 -14.42 -1.38 -10.48
N ALA A 80 -13.45 -1.92 -9.75
CA ALA A 80 -12.90 -3.25 -10.01
C ALA A 80 -13.97 -4.36 -9.94
N GLY A 81 -14.94 -4.25 -9.04
CA GLY A 81 -16.07 -5.17 -8.96
C GLY A 81 -17.00 -5.12 -10.17
N LEU A 82 -17.17 -3.94 -10.79
CA LEU A 82 -17.91 -3.83 -12.06
C LEU A 82 -17.20 -4.62 -13.16
N ILE A 83 -15.86 -4.55 -13.22
CA ILE A 83 -15.07 -5.37 -14.16
C ILE A 83 -15.30 -6.85 -13.90
N PHE A 84 -15.31 -7.29 -12.63
CA PHE A 84 -15.56 -8.70 -12.28
C PHE A 84 -16.92 -9.21 -12.75
N LEU A 85 -17.98 -8.41 -12.61
CA LEU A 85 -19.34 -8.83 -12.96
C LEU A 85 -19.64 -8.78 -14.47
N ALA A 86 -18.85 -8.05 -15.25
CA ALA A 86 -19.06 -7.92 -16.70
C ALA A 86 -18.88 -9.26 -17.43
N ASN A 87 -19.71 -9.50 -18.45
CA ASN A 87 -19.54 -10.63 -19.35
C ASN A 87 -18.29 -10.50 -20.24
N LYS A 88 -17.90 -9.25 -20.57
CA LYS A 88 -16.72 -8.96 -21.40
C LYS A 88 -15.93 -7.78 -20.84
N ALA A 89 -14.61 -7.86 -20.90
CA ALA A 89 -13.72 -6.77 -20.53
C ALA A 89 -12.63 -6.53 -21.58
N VAL A 90 -12.43 -5.27 -21.96
CA VAL A 90 -11.40 -4.82 -22.92
C VAL A 90 -10.37 -3.92 -22.23
N GLY A 91 -9.20 -3.73 -22.84
CA GLY A 91 -8.06 -3.05 -22.19
C GLY A 91 -7.35 -3.91 -21.14
N GLN A 92 -7.38 -5.24 -21.32
CA GLN A 92 -6.65 -6.19 -20.47
C GLN A 92 -5.17 -6.27 -20.88
N LYS A 93 -4.30 -6.69 -19.94
CA LYS A 93 -2.91 -7.04 -20.25
C LYS A 93 -2.88 -8.40 -20.98
N GLU A 94 -1.77 -8.69 -21.66
CA GLU A 94 -1.51 -9.98 -22.29
C GLU A 94 -1.74 -11.13 -21.29
N GLY A 95 -2.59 -12.10 -21.63
CA GLY A 95 -3.04 -13.19 -20.75
C GLY A 95 -4.46 -13.03 -20.16
N GLY A 96 -5.12 -11.89 -20.34
CA GLY A 96 -6.50 -11.68 -19.90
C GLY A 96 -6.69 -11.61 -18.37
N GLN A 97 -7.94 -11.48 -17.92
CA GLN A 97 -8.32 -11.57 -16.51
C GLN A 97 -9.60 -12.41 -16.40
N ASP A 98 -9.62 -13.36 -15.46
CA ASP A 98 -10.85 -14.08 -15.12
C ASP A 98 -11.93 -13.13 -14.61
N LEU A 99 -13.16 -13.34 -15.10
CA LEU A 99 -14.35 -12.61 -14.74
C LEU A 99 -15.33 -13.55 -14.01
N VAL A 100 -16.16 -12.98 -13.15
CA VAL A 100 -17.32 -13.67 -12.56
C VAL A 100 -18.43 -13.73 -13.61
N GLY A 101 -18.69 -12.62 -14.30
CA GLY A 101 -19.78 -12.52 -15.26
C GLY A 101 -21.17 -12.45 -14.60
N GLY A 102 -22.21 -12.38 -15.44
CA GLY A 102 -23.61 -12.27 -15.03
C GLY A 102 -24.25 -10.93 -15.39
N LEU A 103 -23.46 -9.86 -15.51
CA LEU A 103 -23.91 -8.56 -15.99
C LEU A 103 -23.62 -8.44 -17.49
N ASP A 104 -24.67 -8.32 -18.31
CA ASP A 104 -24.57 -8.34 -19.77
C ASP A 104 -24.05 -7.02 -20.32
N CYS A 105 -22.75 -6.80 -20.14
CA CYS A 105 -22.08 -5.59 -20.57
C CYS A 105 -20.63 -5.85 -21.00
N THR A 106 -20.13 -4.94 -21.83
CA THR A 106 -18.71 -4.83 -22.19
C THR A 106 -18.10 -3.68 -21.42
N VAL A 107 -17.10 -3.96 -20.57
CA VAL A 107 -16.41 -2.95 -19.75
C VAL A 107 -15.01 -2.68 -20.28
N HIS A 108 -14.65 -1.41 -20.46
CA HIS A 108 -13.28 -1.01 -20.73
C HIS A 108 -12.56 -0.70 -19.41
N ARG A 109 -11.47 -1.41 -19.15
CA ARG A 109 -10.64 -1.19 -17.95
C ARG A 109 -9.92 0.14 -18.05
N ASN A 110 -9.86 0.90 -16.95
CA ASN A 110 -9.17 2.19 -16.88
C ASN A 110 -9.55 3.12 -18.06
N TYR A 111 -10.84 3.17 -18.42
CA TYR A 111 -11.31 3.89 -19.61
C TYR A 111 -10.96 5.39 -19.56
N PHE A 112 -11.09 5.99 -18.38
CA PHE A 112 -10.75 7.40 -18.17
C PHE A 112 -9.23 7.63 -18.02
N GLY A 113 -8.42 6.57 -18.00
CA GLY A 113 -6.96 6.58 -17.98
C GLY A 113 -6.32 6.24 -16.63
N SER A 114 -5.10 6.75 -16.38
CA SER A 114 -4.29 6.43 -15.19
C SER A 114 -4.89 6.98 -13.88
N GLN A 115 -4.28 6.66 -12.73
CA GLN A 115 -4.71 7.13 -11.40
C GLN A 115 -4.84 8.66 -11.30
N ILE A 116 -4.19 9.40 -12.20
CA ILE A 116 -4.16 10.87 -12.22
C ILE A 116 -5.28 11.48 -13.08
N GLN A 117 -6.07 10.63 -13.73
CA GLN A 117 -7.36 10.99 -14.31
C GLN A 117 -8.51 10.60 -13.37
N SER A 118 -8.23 10.49 -12.07
CA SER A 118 -9.30 10.40 -11.08
C SER A 118 -10.00 11.75 -11.00
N PHE A 119 -11.32 11.76 -11.15
CA PHE A 119 -12.11 12.97 -11.12
C PHE A 119 -13.36 12.74 -10.29
N GLU A 120 -14.03 13.83 -9.99
CA GLU A 120 -15.33 13.79 -9.35
C GLU A 120 -16.33 14.40 -10.31
N ALA A 121 -17.52 13.80 -10.35
CA ALA A 121 -18.60 14.30 -11.17
C ALA A 121 -19.92 14.18 -10.42
N ASP A 122 -20.77 15.17 -10.62
CA ASP A 122 -22.15 15.11 -10.16
C ASP A 122 -22.93 14.17 -11.07
N LEU A 123 -23.43 13.08 -10.49
CA LEU A 123 -24.22 12.06 -11.14
C LEU A 123 -25.66 12.15 -10.68
N LEU A 124 -26.60 11.69 -11.51
CA LEU A 124 -27.98 11.56 -11.07
C LEU A 124 -28.09 10.47 -10.00
N VAL A 125 -28.88 10.77 -8.97
CA VAL A 125 -29.21 9.84 -7.90
C VAL A 125 -30.30 8.88 -8.42
N PRO A 126 -30.20 7.56 -8.18
CA PRO A 126 -31.27 6.64 -8.55
C PRO A 126 -32.61 7.01 -7.91
N GLU A 127 -33.70 6.89 -8.66
CA GLU A 127 -35.05 7.31 -8.22
C GLU A 127 -35.50 6.68 -6.90
N LEU A 128 -35.08 5.45 -6.62
CA LEU A 128 -35.39 4.75 -5.36
C LEU A 128 -34.72 5.36 -4.12
N ALA A 129 -33.63 6.12 -4.32
CA ALA A 129 -32.86 6.78 -3.27
C ALA A 129 -33.01 8.31 -3.27
N SER A 130 -33.60 8.91 -4.32
CA SER A 130 -33.88 10.35 -4.37
C SER A 130 -34.86 10.82 -3.28
N LYS A 131 -35.69 9.90 -2.76
CA LYS A 131 -36.66 10.14 -1.69
C LYS A 131 -36.06 10.16 -0.27
N GLU A 132 -34.76 9.88 -0.12
CA GLU A 132 -34.08 9.79 1.19
C GLU A 132 -33.51 11.13 1.70
N GLY A 133 -33.75 12.22 0.96
CA GLY A 133 -33.14 13.53 1.24
C GLY A 133 -31.70 13.63 0.73
N GLY A 134 -31.12 14.83 0.78
CA GLY A 134 -29.78 15.13 0.26
C GLY A 134 -29.79 15.92 -1.06
N PRO A 135 -28.62 16.27 -1.61
CA PRO A 135 -28.50 17.03 -2.86
C PRO A 135 -29.14 16.31 -4.06
N GLU A 136 -29.62 17.06 -5.05
CA GLU A 136 -30.25 16.50 -6.27
C GLU A 136 -29.32 15.54 -7.03
N THR A 137 -28.01 15.77 -6.93
CA THR A 137 -26.96 14.96 -7.51
C THR A 137 -26.19 14.17 -6.46
N PHE A 138 -25.51 13.12 -6.90
CA PHE A 138 -24.55 12.32 -6.15
C PHE A 138 -23.14 12.65 -6.63
N ARG A 139 -22.24 12.98 -5.70
CA ARG A 139 -20.82 13.20 -6.01
C ARG A 139 -20.11 11.87 -6.29
N GLY A 140 -20.05 11.47 -7.56
CA GLY A 140 -19.36 10.28 -8.00
C GLY A 140 -17.85 10.45 -8.00
N ILE A 141 -17.13 9.64 -7.21
CA ILE A 141 -15.66 9.64 -7.16
C ILE A 141 -15.13 8.57 -8.13
N PHE A 142 -14.48 8.98 -9.22
CA PHE A 142 -13.95 8.09 -10.25
C PHE A 142 -12.44 7.94 -10.05
N ILE A 143 -11.96 6.74 -9.74
CA ILE A 143 -10.53 6.47 -9.52
C ILE A 143 -10.08 5.35 -10.45
N ARG A 144 -9.24 5.66 -11.45
CA ARG A 144 -8.92 4.75 -12.57
C ARG A 144 -10.17 4.05 -13.11
N ALA A 145 -11.27 4.80 -13.18
CA ALA A 145 -12.57 4.18 -13.33
C ALA A 145 -12.65 3.42 -14.66
N PRO A 146 -13.24 2.21 -14.66
CA PRO A 146 -13.68 1.59 -15.90
C PRO A 146 -14.81 2.42 -16.51
N ALA A 147 -15.22 2.07 -17.73
CA ALA A 147 -16.48 2.53 -18.27
C ALA A 147 -17.20 1.41 -19.02
N VAL A 148 -18.52 1.46 -19.01
CA VAL A 148 -19.34 0.50 -19.75
C VAL A 148 -19.48 1.00 -21.19
N LEU A 149 -19.02 0.19 -22.15
CA LEU A 149 -19.05 0.51 -23.57
C LEU A 149 -20.35 0.08 -24.23
N GLU A 150 -20.85 -1.09 -23.84
CA GLU A 150 -22.02 -1.75 -24.43
C GLU A 150 -22.80 -2.45 -23.33
N VAL A 151 -24.12 -2.52 -23.50
CA VAL A 151 -25.04 -3.19 -22.60
C VAL A 151 -26.04 -4.02 -23.38
N GLY A 152 -26.48 -5.14 -22.81
CA GLY A 152 -27.55 -5.98 -23.35
C GLY A 152 -28.94 -5.36 -23.18
N PRO A 153 -29.97 -5.94 -23.83
CA PRO A 153 -31.33 -5.38 -23.85
C PRO A 153 -32.01 -5.33 -22.47
N GLU A 154 -31.64 -6.23 -21.55
CA GLU A 154 -32.21 -6.33 -20.20
C GLU A 154 -31.47 -5.45 -19.17
N VAL A 155 -30.44 -4.71 -19.58
CA VAL A 155 -29.64 -3.86 -18.71
C VAL A 155 -30.22 -2.45 -18.66
N GLN A 156 -30.59 -2.02 -17.46
CA GLN A 156 -31.01 -0.66 -17.19
C GLN A 156 -29.78 0.24 -16.95
N VAL A 157 -29.65 1.31 -17.73
CA VAL A 157 -28.68 2.38 -17.47
C VAL A 157 -29.21 3.30 -16.38
N LEU A 158 -28.45 3.46 -15.30
CA LEU A 158 -28.83 4.28 -14.14
C LEU A 158 -28.14 5.64 -14.13
N ALA A 159 -26.93 5.75 -14.71
CA ALA A 159 -26.21 7.01 -14.85
C ALA A 159 -25.23 6.99 -16.02
N ASP A 160 -25.08 8.15 -16.66
CA ASP A 160 -24.09 8.44 -17.69
C ASP A 160 -23.24 9.67 -17.32
N TYR A 161 -22.08 9.79 -17.96
CA TYR A 161 -21.15 10.91 -17.78
C TYR A 161 -20.74 11.51 -19.15
N PRO A 162 -20.83 12.84 -19.34
CA PRO A 162 -20.47 13.49 -20.61
C PRO A 162 -18.95 13.55 -20.81
N ILE A 163 -18.49 13.27 -22.02
CA ILE A 163 -17.09 13.35 -22.46
C ILE A 163 -16.98 14.42 -23.55
N ARG A 164 -16.05 15.37 -23.36
CA ARG A 164 -15.73 16.39 -24.37
C ARG A 164 -14.96 15.77 -25.54
N SER A 165 -15.45 15.99 -26.75
CA SER A 165 -15.07 15.27 -27.98
C SER A 165 -13.69 15.59 -28.59
N ASN A 166 -12.76 16.23 -27.86
CA ASN A 166 -11.37 16.44 -28.36
C ASN A 166 -10.42 15.28 -28.06
N LYS A 167 -10.95 14.07 -27.81
CA LYS A 167 -10.16 12.90 -27.46
C LYS A 167 -10.67 11.66 -28.21
N VAL A 168 -10.37 11.59 -29.51
CA VAL A 168 -10.40 10.32 -30.25
C VAL A 168 -8.99 9.98 -30.73
N LEU A 169 -8.62 8.75 -30.39
CA LEU A 169 -7.38 8.04 -30.67
C LEU A 169 -7.11 7.88 -32.18
N TYR A 170 -5.85 8.10 -32.57
CA TYR A 170 -5.19 7.68 -33.82
C TYR A 170 -5.75 8.16 -35.18
N SER A 171 -5.07 9.15 -35.81
CA SER A 171 -4.60 9.02 -37.19
C SER A 171 -3.46 10.01 -37.52
N SER A 172 -2.68 9.62 -38.51
CA SER A 172 -1.48 10.20 -39.11
C SER A 172 -1.47 11.70 -39.45
N ALA A 173 -0.23 12.18 -39.60
CA ALA A 173 0.28 13.44 -40.12
C ALA A 173 -0.64 14.33 -40.99
N ALA A 174 -0.50 15.64 -40.71
CA ALA A 174 -0.88 16.83 -41.46
C ALA A 174 -2.37 17.14 -41.62
N VAL A 175 -2.84 18.24 -41.01
CA VAL A 175 -3.59 19.36 -41.62
C VAL A 175 -3.73 20.50 -40.58
N GLU A 176 -3.72 21.74 -41.07
CA GLU A 176 -3.79 23.02 -40.37
C GLU A 176 -5.14 23.30 -39.68
N ILE A 177 -5.11 24.30 -38.79
CA ILE A 177 -6.16 24.79 -37.89
C ILE A 177 -7.31 25.45 -38.69
N GLN A 178 -8.56 25.05 -38.41
CA GLN A 178 -9.75 25.90 -38.54
C GLN A 178 -10.66 25.71 -37.32
N GLU A 179 -11.11 26.82 -36.74
CA GLU A 179 -12.11 26.89 -35.66
C GLU A 179 -13.54 26.66 -36.17
N GLU A 180 -14.39 26.26 -35.23
CA GLU A 180 -15.87 26.20 -35.25
C GLU A 180 -16.57 25.01 -35.92
N ASN A 181 -16.99 24.05 -35.07
CA ASN A 181 -18.36 23.51 -35.02
C ASN A 181 -18.53 22.66 -33.74
N ALA A 182 -19.56 22.95 -32.93
CA ALA A 182 -19.83 22.25 -31.68
C ALA A 182 -20.12 20.75 -31.93
N VAL A 183 -19.18 19.89 -31.54
CA VAL A 183 -19.29 18.43 -31.65
C VAL A 183 -20.27 17.93 -30.58
N PRO A 184 -21.23 17.03 -30.90
CA PRO A 184 -22.15 16.47 -29.91
C PRO A 184 -21.39 15.82 -28.75
N GLU A 185 -21.80 16.13 -27.51
CA GLU A 185 -21.21 15.56 -26.29
C GLU A 185 -21.38 14.03 -26.29
N LYS A 186 -20.26 13.29 -26.30
CA LYS A 186 -20.29 11.83 -26.23
C LYS A 186 -20.48 11.42 -24.78
N LYS A 187 -21.57 10.73 -24.44
CA LYS A 187 -21.79 10.20 -23.10
C LYS A 187 -21.21 8.80 -22.95
N VAL A 188 -20.79 8.44 -21.73
CA VAL A 188 -20.38 7.08 -21.38
C VAL A 188 -21.14 6.60 -20.15
N ILE A 189 -21.46 5.31 -20.12
CA ILE A 189 -22.26 4.70 -19.06
C ILE A 189 -21.37 4.42 -17.84
N VAL A 190 -21.84 4.86 -16.67
CA VAL A 190 -21.10 4.78 -15.39
C VAL A 190 -21.86 4.09 -14.27
N ALA A 191 -23.17 3.85 -14.42
CA ALA A 191 -23.93 2.97 -13.54
C ALA A 191 -24.98 2.18 -14.33
N ILE A 192 -25.10 0.89 -14.02
CA ILE A 192 -26.03 -0.04 -14.67
C ILE A 192 -26.62 -1.03 -13.66
N LYS A 193 -27.80 -1.56 -13.98
CA LYS A 193 -28.47 -2.61 -13.22
C LYS A 193 -29.09 -3.64 -14.15
N GLN A 194 -28.99 -4.91 -13.80
CA GLN A 194 -29.68 -6.01 -14.49
C GLN A 194 -30.24 -6.97 -13.45
N GLY A 195 -31.56 -7.01 -13.29
CA GLY A 195 -32.20 -7.81 -12.24
C GLY A 195 -31.66 -7.47 -10.84
N ASN A 196 -31.02 -8.45 -10.20
CA ASN A 196 -30.37 -8.41 -8.88
C ASN A 196 -28.89 -7.99 -8.92
N LEU A 197 -28.36 -7.61 -10.08
CA LEU A 197 -26.97 -7.18 -10.25
C LEU A 197 -26.89 -5.67 -10.42
N LEU A 198 -25.99 -5.04 -9.67
CA LEU A 198 -25.70 -3.60 -9.74
C LEU A 198 -24.23 -3.40 -10.10
N GLY A 199 -23.95 -2.45 -10.99
CA GLY A 199 -22.60 -2.12 -11.42
C GLY A 199 -22.37 -0.62 -11.45
N THR A 200 -21.34 -0.12 -10.77
CA THR A 200 -20.97 1.30 -10.79
C THR A 200 -19.48 1.48 -11.10
N ALA A 201 -19.15 2.43 -11.96
CA ALA A 201 -17.76 2.76 -12.32
C ALA A 201 -17.04 3.63 -11.27
N PHE A 202 -17.81 4.33 -10.44
CA PHE A 202 -17.34 5.20 -9.37
C PHE A 202 -17.36 4.49 -8.00
N HIS A 203 -16.80 5.18 -7.01
CA HIS A 203 -16.59 4.73 -5.64
C HIS A 203 -17.53 5.46 -4.66
N PRO A 204 -18.78 5.01 -4.49
CA PRO A 204 -19.71 5.66 -3.58
C PRO A 204 -19.30 5.51 -2.10
N GLU A 205 -18.51 4.48 -1.77
CA GLU A 205 -17.98 4.21 -0.43
C GLU A 205 -16.99 5.27 0.06
N LEU A 206 -16.44 6.08 -0.86
CA LEU A 206 -15.52 7.17 -0.54
C LEU A 206 -16.24 8.50 -0.23
N THR A 207 -17.58 8.48 -0.21
CA THR A 207 -18.42 9.63 0.12
C THR A 207 -19.14 9.43 1.46
N GLU A 208 -19.59 10.52 2.08
CA GLU A 208 -20.52 10.45 3.22
C GLU A 208 -21.95 10.11 2.80
N ASP A 209 -22.26 10.23 1.51
CA ASP A 209 -23.58 9.98 0.94
C ASP A 209 -23.81 8.47 0.72
N THR A 210 -24.72 7.89 1.49
CA THR A 210 -25.00 6.45 1.50
C THR A 210 -26.13 6.03 0.56
N ARG A 211 -26.65 6.93 -0.29
CA ARG A 211 -27.85 6.65 -1.12
C ARG A 211 -27.66 5.48 -2.09
N TRP A 212 -26.46 5.28 -2.65
CA TRP A 212 -26.18 4.10 -3.48
C TRP A 212 -26.12 2.79 -2.67
N HIS A 213 -25.60 2.82 -1.43
CA HIS A 213 -25.66 1.67 -0.54
C HIS A 213 -27.10 1.37 -0.12
N SER A 214 -27.89 2.39 0.19
CA SER A 214 -29.32 2.25 0.50
C SER A 214 -30.09 1.66 -0.69
N TYR A 215 -29.82 2.15 -1.91
CA TYR A 215 -30.37 1.60 -3.14
C TYR A 215 -30.07 0.09 -3.28
N PHE A 216 -28.82 -0.30 -3.05
CA PHE A 216 -28.42 -1.71 -3.08
C PHE A 216 -29.14 -2.54 -2.01
N LEU A 217 -29.29 -2.02 -0.80
CA LEU A 217 -30.02 -2.71 0.28
C LEU A 217 -31.49 -2.91 -0.06
N LYS A 218 -32.17 -1.87 -0.56
CA LYS A 218 -33.56 -1.97 -1.03
C LYS A 218 -33.71 -2.97 -2.17
N MET A 219 -32.76 -2.99 -3.10
CA MET A 219 -32.71 -4.00 -4.15
C MET A 219 -32.53 -5.41 -3.56
N ALA A 220 -31.70 -5.55 -2.54
CA ALA A 220 -31.48 -6.84 -1.88
C ALA A 220 -32.70 -7.31 -1.08
N GLU A 221 -33.39 -6.41 -0.40
CA GLU A 221 -34.64 -6.70 0.30
C GLU A 221 -35.74 -7.12 -0.69
N ALA A 222 -35.91 -6.40 -1.80
CA ALA A 222 -36.89 -6.76 -2.83
C ALA A 222 -36.62 -8.15 -3.44
N ALA A 223 -35.34 -8.52 -3.61
CA ALA A 223 -34.97 -9.85 -4.09
C ALA A 223 -35.29 -10.97 -3.08
N MET A 224 -35.23 -10.68 -1.78
CA MET A 224 -35.65 -11.63 -0.73
C MET A 224 -37.16 -11.85 -0.75
N VAL A 225 -37.95 -10.80 -0.92
CA VAL A 225 -39.43 -10.87 -0.93
C VAL A 225 -39.95 -11.68 -2.13
N HIS A 226 -39.25 -11.66 -3.28
CA HIS A 226 -39.63 -12.43 -4.47
C HIS A 226 -39.00 -13.83 -4.55
N GLY A 227 -38.10 -14.19 -3.62
CA GLY A 227 -37.46 -15.51 -3.56
C GLY A 227 -38.35 -16.61 -2.98
N ASP A 228 -39.30 -16.26 -2.11
CA ASP A 228 -40.18 -17.22 -1.43
C ASP A 228 -41.32 -17.74 -2.32
N ASP A 229 -41.65 -17.07 -3.43
CA ASP A 229 -42.75 -17.45 -4.32
C ASP A 229 -42.35 -18.43 -5.44
N LYS A 230 -41.05 -18.77 -5.55
CA LYS A 230 -40.54 -19.78 -6.50
C LYS A 230 -40.35 -21.16 -5.89
N GLY A 231 -40.72 -21.35 -4.63
CA GLY A 231 -40.64 -22.60 -3.88
C GLY A 231 -41.90 -23.48 -3.90
N ASN A 232 -42.90 -23.18 -4.74
CA ASN A 232 -44.10 -24.02 -4.85
C ASN A 232 -44.65 -24.10 -6.30
N LYS A 233 -43.82 -24.54 -7.24
CA LYS A 233 -44.34 -25.16 -8.47
C LYS A 233 -44.47 -26.66 -8.21
N GLY A 234 -45.75 -27.05 -8.06
CA GLY A 234 -46.19 -28.39 -7.76
C GLY A 234 -45.53 -29.45 -8.63
N ASN A 235 -45.01 -30.45 -7.96
CA ASN A 235 -44.70 -31.74 -8.55
C ASN A 235 -46.05 -32.44 -8.83
N GLY A 236 -46.63 -32.16 -9.98
CA GLY A 236 -47.79 -32.89 -10.48
C GLY A 236 -47.37 -34.29 -10.89
N ASN A 237 -47.56 -35.26 -10.01
CA ASN A 237 -47.54 -36.67 -10.36
C ASN A 237 -48.83 -37.34 -9.86
N ASN A 238 -49.65 -37.72 -10.83
CA ASN A 238 -50.57 -38.85 -10.85
C ASN A 238 -51.22 -39.27 -9.54
N GLU A 239 -52.51 -38.94 -9.44
CA GLU A 239 -53.48 -39.78 -8.77
C GLU A 239 -53.42 -41.20 -9.34
N ASN A 240 -53.14 -42.17 -8.47
CA ASN A 240 -53.85 -43.44 -8.48
C ASN A 240 -53.55 -44.22 -7.20
N GLY A 241 -54.61 -44.54 -6.46
CA GLY A 241 -54.68 -45.81 -5.75
C GLY A 241 -54.42 -45.78 -4.24
N ASN A 242 -55.55 -45.84 -3.54
CA ASN A 242 -55.84 -46.88 -2.55
C ASN A 242 -55.36 -46.71 -1.09
N ASN A 243 -56.35 -46.59 -0.21
CA ASN A 243 -56.51 -47.22 1.10
C ASN A 243 -55.26 -47.55 1.94
N GLY A 244 -55.23 -47.03 3.18
CA GLY A 244 -54.39 -47.60 4.23
C GLY A 244 -54.43 -46.86 5.55
N ASN A 245 -55.36 -47.26 6.41
CA ASN A 245 -55.39 -46.98 7.84
C ASN A 245 -54.07 -47.43 8.50
N GLY A 246 -53.49 -46.67 9.45
CA GLY A 246 -52.24 -47.07 10.10
C GLY A 246 -51.81 -46.21 11.28
N ASN A 247 -52.34 -46.53 12.45
CA ASN A 247 -51.92 -46.09 13.78
C ASN A 247 -50.46 -46.54 14.07
N GLY A 248 -49.64 -45.74 14.76
CA GLY A 248 -48.25 -46.13 15.05
C GLY A 248 -47.52 -45.24 16.06
N ASN A 249 -47.67 -45.60 17.34
CA ASN A 249 -46.98 -45.09 18.52
C ASN A 249 -45.46 -45.35 18.48
N GLY A 250 -44.64 -44.50 19.12
CA GLY A 250 -43.20 -44.73 19.25
C GLY A 250 -42.48 -43.78 20.22
N ASN A 251 -42.55 -44.11 21.51
CA ASN A 251 -41.90 -43.50 22.67
C ASN A 251 -40.36 -43.39 22.58
N GLY A 252 -39.79 -42.44 23.35
CA GLY A 252 -38.56 -42.72 24.10
C GLY A 252 -37.63 -41.54 24.43
N ASN A 253 -37.80 -40.97 25.64
CA ASN A 253 -36.80 -40.45 26.61
C ASN A 253 -35.53 -39.69 26.12
N GLY A 254 -35.08 -38.59 26.70
CA GLY A 254 -35.28 -38.03 28.04
C GLY A 254 -33.93 -37.55 28.62
N ASN A 255 -33.98 -36.47 29.41
CA ASN A 255 -32.94 -35.79 30.20
C ASN A 255 -31.97 -34.87 29.41
N GLY A 256 -31.91 -33.54 29.61
CA GLY A 256 -32.39 -32.69 30.71
C GLY A 256 -31.31 -32.49 31.77
N ASN A 257 -30.62 -31.35 31.73
CA ASN A 257 -30.29 -30.55 32.92
C ASN A 257 -29.70 -29.20 32.51
N GLY A 258 -30.43 -28.14 32.80
CA GLY A 258 -29.92 -26.77 32.82
C GLY A 258 -29.44 -26.38 34.22
N ASN A 259 -28.72 -25.28 34.30
CA ASN A 259 -28.84 -24.36 35.42
C ASN A 259 -28.31 -22.98 35.02
N GLY A 260 -29.16 -21.97 35.19
CA GLY A 260 -28.81 -20.57 35.05
C GLY A 260 -28.72 -19.86 36.41
N ASN A 261 -28.29 -18.60 36.33
CA ASN A 261 -28.41 -17.45 37.25
C ASN A 261 -27.09 -16.67 37.18
N GLY A 262 -27.01 -15.34 37.17
CA GLY A 262 -27.96 -14.28 37.45
C GLY A 262 -27.17 -13.10 38.06
N ASN A 263 -27.30 -11.91 37.45
CA ASN A 263 -26.86 -10.54 37.79
C ASN A 263 -26.12 -10.20 39.10
N GLY A 264 -25.23 -9.19 38.99
CA GLY A 264 -24.84 -8.29 40.08
C GLY A 264 -24.13 -7.01 39.58
N ASN A 265 -24.72 -5.86 39.86
CA ASN A 265 -24.24 -4.50 39.57
C ASN A 265 -23.54 -3.93 40.83
N GLY A 266 -22.51 -3.08 40.71
CA GLY A 266 -21.84 -2.47 41.87
C GLY A 266 -20.83 -1.38 41.53
N ASN A 267 -20.96 -0.24 42.21
CA ASN A 267 -20.37 1.08 41.93
C ASN A 267 -19.16 1.40 42.84
N ASN A 268 -18.41 2.44 42.47
CA ASN A 268 -17.53 3.32 43.28
C ASN A 268 -16.20 2.82 43.91
N GLY A 269 -15.17 3.67 43.81
CA GLY A 269 -13.99 3.63 44.70
C GLY A 269 -12.80 4.48 44.26
N ASN A 270 -12.80 5.75 44.64
CA ASN A 270 -11.70 6.72 44.53
C ASN A 270 -10.54 6.36 45.49
N GLY A 271 -9.28 6.56 45.11
CA GLY A 271 -8.13 6.29 45.99
C GLY A 271 -6.83 6.95 45.55
N ASN A 272 -6.60 8.15 46.06
CA ASN A 272 -5.38 8.96 45.92
C ASN A 272 -4.27 8.40 46.84
N GLY A 273 -3.04 8.27 46.37
CA GLY A 273 -1.91 7.77 47.16
C GLY A 273 -0.56 8.29 46.66
N ASN A 274 -0.14 9.43 47.22
CA ASN A 274 1.20 10.00 47.10
C ASN A 274 2.20 9.13 47.89
N GLY A 275 3.32 8.76 47.27
CA GLY A 275 4.39 8.02 47.93
C GLY A 275 5.75 8.32 47.30
N ASN A 276 6.44 9.30 47.88
CA ASN A 276 7.85 9.60 47.63
C ASN A 276 8.72 8.52 48.26
N GLY A 277 9.66 7.93 47.50
CA GLY A 277 10.58 6.93 48.01
C GLY A 277 11.82 6.81 47.14
N ASN A 278 12.87 7.55 47.51
CA ASN A 278 14.24 7.34 47.06
C ASN A 278 14.76 6.00 47.63
N GLY A 279 15.34 5.16 46.78
CA GLY A 279 15.99 3.92 47.21
C GLY A 279 16.83 3.32 46.08
N ASN A 280 18.14 3.45 46.21
CA ASN A 280 19.15 2.86 45.33
C ASN A 280 19.27 1.34 45.56
N ASP A 281 19.74 0.69 44.49
CA ASP A 281 20.50 -0.55 44.41
C ASP A 281 19.83 -1.95 44.43
N ASN A 282 20.09 -2.63 43.30
CA ASN A 282 20.44 -4.03 43.11
C ASN A 282 19.47 -5.11 43.62
N GLY A 283 18.63 -5.58 42.70
CA GLY A 283 17.85 -6.81 42.86
C GLY A 283 17.59 -7.49 41.52
N ASN A 284 18.32 -8.57 41.28
CA ASN A 284 18.17 -9.56 40.22
C ASN A 284 16.68 -9.89 39.95
N GLY A 285 16.17 -9.48 38.78
CA GLY A 285 14.76 -9.57 38.40
C GLY A 285 14.50 -10.60 37.31
N ASN A 286 13.80 -11.67 37.68
CA ASN A 286 13.29 -12.73 36.84
C ASN A 286 12.56 -12.21 35.58
N ASN A 287 12.80 -12.87 34.46
CA ASN A 287 12.19 -12.61 33.15
C ASN A 287 10.65 -12.61 33.21
N GLY A 288 10.08 -11.40 33.21
CA GLY A 288 8.71 -11.16 32.76
C GLY A 288 8.65 -11.16 31.24
N ASN A 289 7.66 -11.84 30.69
CA ASN A 289 7.35 -11.93 29.26
C ASN A 289 7.02 -10.55 28.67
N GLY A 290 8.03 -9.79 28.27
CA GLY A 290 7.94 -8.73 27.28
C GLY A 290 8.59 -9.23 25.99
N LYS A 291 7.83 -9.32 24.90
CA LYS A 291 8.39 -9.64 23.57
C LYS A 291 9.25 -8.48 23.08
N ASP A 292 10.53 -8.48 23.47
CA ASP A 292 11.58 -7.69 22.82
C ASP A 292 11.64 -8.06 21.32
N LYS A 293 11.07 -7.21 20.47
CA LYS A 293 11.14 -7.36 19.01
C LYS A 293 12.54 -7.05 18.43
N ASN A 294 13.48 -6.55 19.23
CA ASN A 294 14.79 -6.06 18.78
C ASN A 294 15.99 -6.99 19.01
N LYS A 295 15.79 -8.21 19.54
CA LYS A 295 16.91 -9.14 19.79
C LYS A 295 17.37 -9.91 18.54
N ASN A 296 16.53 -10.02 17.52
CA ASN A 296 16.78 -10.88 16.36
C ASN A 296 17.71 -10.29 15.29
N ASP A 297 17.86 -8.96 15.22
CA ASP A 297 18.63 -8.30 14.14
C ASP A 297 20.15 -8.24 14.37
N LYS A 298 20.60 -8.32 15.63
CA LYS A 298 22.05 -8.22 15.97
C LYS A 298 22.85 -9.46 15.55
N ASP A 299 22.20 -10.60 15.32
CA ASP A 299 22.87 -11.86 14.97
C ASP A 299 22.84 -12.18 13.45
N GLU A 300 22.06 -11.46 12.63
CA GLU A 300 21.92 -11.79 11.20
C GLU A 300 23.22 -11.62 10.40
N GLU A 301 24.01 -10.58 10.68
CA GLU A 301 25.27 -10.29 9.98
C GLU A 301 26.52 -10.63 10.81
N ASN A 302 26.36 -11.32 11.94
CA ASN A 302 27.47 -11.70 12.81
C ASN A 302 28.19 -12.96 12.30
N TYR A 303 29.08 -12.80 11.32
CA TYR A 303 29.85 -13.90 10.74
C TYR A 303 31.31 -13.56 10.43
N LYS A 304 32.15 -14.59 10.29
CA LYS A 304 33.50 -14.50 9.72
C LYS A 304 33.46 -14.94 8.26
N VAL A 305 34.02 -14.14 7.36
CA VAL A 305 34.28 -14.57 5.98
C VAL A 305 35.31 -15.70 5.97
N LEU A 306 35.03 -16.77 5.24
CA LEU A 306 35.97 -17.87 4.99
C LEU A 306 36.47 -17.84 3.55
N LYS A 307 37.48 -18.67 3.26
CA LYS A 307 37.92 -18.87 1.88
C LYS A 307 36.77 -19.49 1.05
N PRO A 308 36.58 -19.09 -0.21
CA PRO A 308 35.57 -19.68 -1.07
C PRO A 308 35.75 -21.20 -1.22
N TYR A 309 34.63 -21.90 -1.38
CA TYR A 309 34.57 -23.33 -1.67
C TYR A 309 33.86 -23.54 -3.00
N ASN A 310 34.51 -24.22 -3.95
CA ASN A 310 34.00 -24.39 -5.32
C ASN A 310 33.59 -23.07 -6.00
N GLY A 311 34.32 -21.99 -5.73
CA GLY A 311 34.03 -20.66 -6.27
C GLY A 311 32.87 -19.92 -5.58
N GLN A 312 32.23 -20.51 -4.57
CA GLN A 312 31.17 -19.89 -3.78
C GLN A 312 31.74 -19.35 -2.47
N GLU A 313 31.44 -18.11 -2.14
CA GLU A 313 31.82 -17.53 -0.84
C GLU A 313 31.15 -18.28 0.31
N GLN A 314 31.84 -18.31 1.46
CA GLN A 314 31.37 -18.97 2.67
C GLN A 314 31.55 -18.06 3.88
N ALA A 315 30.65 -18.21 4.84
CA ALA A 315 30.68 -17.44 6.08
C ALA A 315 30.42 -18.35 7.29
N LEU A 316 31.27 -18.23 8.31
CA LEU A 316 31.11 -18.89 9.60
C LEU A 316 30.28 -17.99 10.53
N CYS A 317 29.08 -18.42 10.87
CA CYS A 317 28.20 -17.68 11.77
C CYS A 317 28.74 -17.69 13.21
N LYS A 318 28.87 -16.51 13.81
CA LYS A 318 29.38 -16.29 15.18
C LYS A 318 28.29 -15.94 16.19
N GLY A 319 27.06 -15.68 15.73
CA GLY A 319 25.91 -15.36 16.58
C GLY A 319 25.54 -16.47 17.56
N LYS A 320 24.80 -16.13 18.61
CA LYS A 320 24.27 -17.10 19.59
C LYS A 320 22.96 -17.69 19.05
N GLY A 321 22.81 -19.01 19.03
CA GLY A 321 21.57 -19.67 18.59
C GLY A 321 21.78 -20.85 17.64
N ALA A 322 20.71 -21.27 16.93
CA ALA A 322 20.70 -22.44 16.07
C ALA A 322 21.64 -22.36 14.85
N CYS A 323 22.13 -21.16 14.54
CA CYS A 323 23.12 -20.93 13.49
C CYS A 323 24.57 -20.84 13.98
N SER A 324 24.79 -20.91 15.30
CA SER A 324 26.12 -20.71 15.88
C SER A 324 27.11 -21.76 15.36
N ASN A 325 28.28 -21.30 14.93
CA ASN A 325 29.36 -22.09 14.34
C ASN A 325 29.00 -22.87 13.06
N LYS A 326 27.87 -22.57 12.42
CA LYS A 326 27.54 -23.12 11.10
C LYS A 326 28.25 -22.34 10.00
N ILE A 327 28.73 -23.08 9.00
CA ILE A 327 29.24 -22.49 7.76
C ILE A 327 28.07 -22.43 6.78
N LEU A 328 27.73 -21.22 6.37
CA LEU A 328 26.76 -20.99 5.29
C LEU A 328 27.52 -20.75 3.99
N VAL A 329 27.10 -21.44 2.94
CA VAL A 329 27.70 -21.38 1.60
C VAL A 329 26.76 -20.60 0.69
N CYS A 330 27.29 -19.64 -0.04
CA CYS A 330 26.51 -18.87 -0.99
C CYS A 330 25.94 -19.76 -2.10
N PRO A 331 24.68 -19.60 -2.53
CA PRO A 331 24.10 -20.38 -3.62
C PRO A 331 24.89 -20.25 -4.93
N ALA A 332 24.86 -21.28 -5.78
CA ALA A 332 25.65 -21.31 -7.01
C ALA A 332 25.22 -20.23 -8.03
N GLU A 333 23.96 -19.83 -7.98
CA GLU A 333 23.39 -18.76 -8.80
C GLU A 333 23.74 -17.35 -8.30
N CYS A 334 24.31 -17.22 -7.10
CA CYS A 334 24.89 -15.98 -6.57
C CYS A 334 26.11 -16.27 -5.68
N PRO A 335 27.26 -16.67 -6.26
CA PRO A 335 28.40 -17.15 -5.48
C PRO A 335 29.08 -16.05 -4.64
N GLU A 336 28.87 -14.78 -4.97
CA GLU A 336 29.51 -13.62 -4.34
C GLU A 336 28.51 -12.83 -3.48
N ARG A 337 28.94 -12.35 -2.30
CA ARG A 337 28.11 -11.46 -1.45
C ARG A 337 28.14 -10.00 -1.91
N LYS A 338 29.22 -9.59 -2.58
CA LYS A 338 29.38 -8.23 -3.10
C LYS A 338 29.63 -8.24 -4.62
N PRO A 339 28.69 -8.74 -5.44
CA PRO A 339 28.85 -8.70 -6.89
C PRO A 339 28.89 -7.24 -7.36
N LYS A 340 29.84 -6.93 -8.26
CA LYS A 340 30.07 -5.56 -8.76
C LYS A 340 29.00 -5.07 -9.74
N LYS A 341 28.28 -6.01 -10.38
CA LYS A 341 27.25 -5.74 -11.39
C LYS A 341 25.87 -6.18 -10.90
N ASN A 342 25.39 -5.57 -9.83
CA ASN A 342 24.12 -5.96 -9.21
C ASN A 342 22.87 -5.69 -10.07
N LYS A 343 22.95 -4.99 -11.21
CA LYS A 343 21.88 -5.00 -12.24
C LYS A 343 21.71 -6.37 -12.89
N LYS A 344 22.76 -7.19 -12.95
CA LYS A 344 22.81 -8.46 -13.68
C LYS A 344 22.92 -9.67 -12.75
N HIS A 345 23.64 -9.53 -11.64
CA HIS A 345 23.93 -10.63 -10.73
C HIS A 345 23.36 -10.33 -9.34
N LYS A 346 22.63 -11.30 -8.77
CA LYS A 346 22.20 -11.20 -7.37
C LYS A 346 23.39 -11.40 -6.45
N ALA A 347 23.32 -10.80 -5.27
CA ALA A 347 24.26 -11.03 -4.19
C ALA A 347 23.80 -12.17 -3.29
N CYS A 348 24.78 -12.91 -2.79
CA CYS A 348 24.58 -13.78 -1.64
C CYS A 348 24.34 -12.95 -0.39
N HIS A 349 23.20 -13.19 0.26
CA HIS A 349 22.89 -12.65 1.56
C HIS A 349 22.92 -13.78 2.59
N VAL A 350 23.92 -13.73 3.46
CA VAL A 350 24.09 -14.65 4.58
C VAL A 350 23.29 -14.13 5.77
N ASN A 351 22.36 -14.93 6.28
CA ASN A 351 21.60 -14.65 7.48
C ASN A 351 21.98 -15.68 8.56
N CYS A 352 22.78 -15.23 9.54
CA CYS A 352 23.21 -16.01 10.70
C CYS A 352 22.24 -15.93 11.89
N GLY A 353 21.08 -15.30 11.70
CA GLY A 353 20.03 -15.22 12.70
C GLY A 353 19.23 -16.52 12.77
N SER A 354 17.96 -16.41 13.16
CA SER A 354 17.08 -17.56 13.35
C SER A 354 16.84 -18.39 12.10
N LYS A 355 16.86 -17.76 10.91
CA LYS A 355 16.65 -18.45 9.63
C LYS A 355 17.83 -19.31 9.21
N CYS A 356 19.04 -18.92 9.60
CA CYS A 356 20.28 -19.65 9.33
C CYS A 356 20.44 -20.12 7.88
N GLU A 357 20.38 -19.19 6.93
CA GLU A 357 20.37 -19.49 5.49
C GLU A 357 21.21 -18.48 4.69
N ALA A 358 21.70 -18.92 3.53
CA ALA A 358 22.27 -18.06 2.50
C ALA A 358 21.31 -17.99 1.30
N THR A 359 20.92 -16.79 0.89
CA THR A 359 19.90 -16.57 -0.16
C THR A 359 20.33 -15.52 -1.16
N CYS A 360 19.87 -15.62 -2.40
CA CYS A 360 20.17 -14.63 -3.43
C CYS A 360 19.23 -13.43 -3.39
N LYS A 361 19.79 -12.24 -3.15
CA LYS A 361 19.04 -10.97 -3.08
C LYS A 361 19.68 -9.90 -3.97
N TRP A 362 18.83 -9.01 -4.51
CA TRP A 362 19.32 -7.80 -5.18
C TRP A 362 19.76 -6.77 -4.14
N ARG A 363 20.95 -6.19 -4.30
CA ARG A 363 21.49 -5.08 -3.49
C ARG A 363 20.97 -3.72 -3.94
N LYS A 364 19.65 -3.56 -3.93
CA LYS A 364 18.95 -2.32 -4.31
C LYS A 364 17.89 -1.98 -3.27
N PRO A 365 17.51 -0.70 -3.14
CA PRO A 365 16.42 -0.29 -2.27
C PRO A 365 15.14 -1.11 -2.56
N LYS A 366 14.51 -1.64 -1.52
CA LYS A 366 13.17 -2.23 -1.63
C LYS A 366 12.14 -1.17 -1.27
N CYS A 367 11.54 -0.55 -2.29
CA CYS A 367 10.61 0.56 -2.09
C CYS A 367 9.34 0.21 -1.32
N ASP A 368 8.98 -1.08 -1.17
CA ASP A 368 7.86 -1.56 -0.34
C ASP A 368 8.32 -2.08 1.05
N GLY A 369 9.62 -2.01 1.34
CA GLY A 369 10.18 -2.51 2.60
C GLY A 369 10.16 -1.45 3.70
N TYR A 370 10.25 -1.88 4.96
CA TYR A 370 10.41 -0.97 6.11
C TYR A 370 11.56 0.02 5.89
N GLY A 371 11.33 1.26 6.30
CA GLY A 371 12.29 2.35 6.18
C GLY A 371 12.54 2.78 4.73
N SER A 372 11.69 2.45 3.77
CA SER A 372 11.89 2.90 2.38
C SER A 372 11.39 4.31 2.16
N LEU A 373 12.10 5.08 1.34
CA LEU A 373 11.68 6.36 0.76
C LEU A 373 11.95 6.30 -0.74
N CYS A 374 10.89 6.27 -1.54
CA CYS A 374 10.97 6.17 -3.01
C CYS A 374 9.84 6.96 -3.67
N TYR A 375 9.92 7.16 -4.98
CA TYR A 375 8.87 7.83 -5.76
C TYR A 375 8.61 9.27 -5.27
N ASP A 376 7.37 9.75 -5.35
CA ASP A 376 6.97 11.13 -5.05
C ASP A 376 6.45 11.33 -3.61
N PRO A 377 7.36 11.70 -2.70
CA PRO A 377 8.04 10.67 -1.95
C PRO A 377 7.07 9.87 -1.08
N ARG A 378 7.03 8.58 -1.39
CA ARG A 378 6.34 7.55 -0.63
C ARG A 378 7.29 6.95 0.39
N PHE A 379 6.85 6.92 1.63
CA PHE A 379 7.54 6.34 2.77
C PHE A 379 6.88 5.03 3.19
N VAL A 380 7.67 4.14 3.79
CA VAL A 380 7.17 3.00 4.57
C VAL A 380 7.81 3.08 5.96
N GLY A 381 6.98 3.31 6.98
CA GLY A 381 7.44 3.51 8.35
C GLY A 381 8.04 2.27 9.00
N GLY A 382 8.65 2.44 10.18
CA GLY A 382 9.09 1.35 11.05
C GLY A 382 7.95 0.46 11.53
N ASP A 383 6.73 1.00 11.56
CA ASP A 383 5.47 0.29 11.82
C ASP A 383 4.92 -0.46 10.58
N GLY A 384 5.59 -0.35 9.43
CA GLY A 384 5.21 -0.97 8.16
C GLY A 384 4.09 -0.24 7.44
N VAL A 385 3.65 0.92 7.93
CA VAL A 385 2.60 1.72 7.31
C VAL A 385 3.19 2.56 6.20
N MET A 386 2.63 2.43 5.01
CA MET A 386 2.95 3.28 3.86
C MET A 386 2.25 4.63 4.00
N PHE A 387 2.95 5.72 3.68
CA PHE A 387 2.40 7.07 3.63
C PHE A 387 3.15 7.96 2.65
N TYR A 388 2.52 9.08 2.28
CA TYR A 388 3.09 10.12 1.44
C TYR A 388 3.40 11.35 2.28
N PHE A 389 4.51 12.01 1.99
CA PHE A 389 4.87 13.29 2.58
C PHE A 389 5.35 14.23 1.47
N HIS A 390 4.49 15.14 1.03
CA HIS A 390 4.89 16.15 0.05
C HIS A 390 5.33 17.39 0.83
N GLY A 391 6.64 17.49 1.10
CA GLY A 391 7.22 18.74 1.55
C GLY A 391 7.20 19.79 0.45
N SER A 392 7.42 21.06 0.78
CA SER A 392 7.54 22.13 -0.19
C SER A 392 8.66 21.86 -1.20
N LYS A 393 8.44 22.19 -2.47
CA LYS A 393 9.51 22.23 -3.48
C LYS A 393 10.68 23.08 -2.98
N ASP A 394 11.90 22.60 -3.22
CA ASP A 394 13.18 23.20 -2.80
C ASP A 394 13.33 23.31 -1.27
N GLY A 395 12.45 22.64 -0.52
CA GLY A 395 12.47 22.58 0.94
C GLY A 395 13.45 21.55 1.50
N ASN A 396 13.81 21.71 2.76
CA ASN A 396 14.64 20.77 3.52
C ASN A 396 13.85 20.27 4.72
N PHE A 397 13.90 18.96 4.97
CA PHE A 397 13.13 18.33 6.04
C PHE A 397 13.95 17.28 6.79
N ALA A 398 13.87 17.28 8.11
CA ALA A 398 14.39 16.23 8.96
C ALA A 398 13.50 14.98 8.81
N ILE A 399 14.02 13.97 8.12
CA ILE A 399 13.34 12.68 8.00
C ILE A 399 13.60 11.78 9.20
N VAL A 400 14.74 11.96 9.88
CA VAL A 400 15.10 11.33 11.16
C VAL A 400 15.82 12.35 12.01
N SER A 401 15.49 12.45 13.29
CA SER A 401 16.23 13.23 14.28
C SER A 401 16.20 12.50 15.61
N ASP A 402 17.34 11.98 16.01
CA ASP A 402 17.57 11.26 17.26
C ASP A 402 18.84 11.82 17.92
N ASP A 403 19.12 11.42 19.16
CA ASP A 403 20.22 12.01 19.95
C ASP A 403 21.60 11.84 19.31
N LYS A 404 21.80 10.80 18.48
CA LYS A 404 23.08 10.47 17.82
C LYS A 404 23.05 10.52 16.29
N LEU A 405 21.89 10.77 15.70
CA LEU A 405 21.69 10.70 14.26
C LEU A 405 20.62 11.68 13.82
N GLN A 406 20.95 12.55 12.88
CA GLN A 406 19.98 13.31 12.12
C GLN A 406 20.15 13.03 10.63
N ILE A 407 19.03 12.82 9.94
CA ILE A 407 19.01 12.70 8.49
C ILE A 407 18.06 13.75 7.95
N ASN A 408 18.60 14.67 7.17
CA ASN A 408 17.84 15.67 6.45
C ASN A 408 17.73 15.28 4.97
N ALA A 409 16.60 15.63 4.35
CA ALA A 409 16.34 15.42 2.94
C ALA A 409 16.03 16.74 2.24
N HIS A 410 16.66 16.97 1.08
CA HIS A 410 16.34 18.08 0.19
C HIS A 410 15.35 17.62 -0.89
N PHE A 411 14.25 18.36 -1.02
CA PHE A 411 13.15 18.03 -1.91
C PHE A 411 13.24 18.89 -3.16
N ILE A 412 13.24 18.27 -4.33
CA ILE A 412 12.99 18.94 -5.62
C ILE A 412 11.56 18.70 -6.03
N GLY A 413 11.02 19.52 -6.91
CA GLY A 413 9.64 19.36 -7.31
C GLY A 413 9.17 20.22 -8.48
N THR A 414 7.94 19.96 -8.87
CA THR A 414 7.23 20.70 -9.90
C THR A 414 5.78 20.89 -9.50
N ARG A 415 5.18 22.02 -9.91
CA ARG A 415 3.75 22.27 -9.79
C ARG A 415 3.15 22.35 -11.19
N PRO A 416 2.48 21.29 -11.65
CA PRO A 416 1.74 21.32 -12.91
C PRO A 416 0.67 22.41 -12.88
N GLN A 417 0.38 23.02 -14.02
CA GLN A 417 -0.68 24.03 -14.12
C GLN A 417 -2.03 23.44 -13.68
N GLY A 418 -2.75 24.14 -12.81
CA GLY A 418 -4.05 23.70 -12.27
C GLY A 418 -3.99 22.79 -11.04
N ARG A 419 -2.79 22.49 -10.50
CA ARG A 419 -2.63 21.77 -9.22
C ARG A 419 -2.43 22.73 -8.06
N THR A 420 -2.98 22.38 -6.91
CA THR A 420 -2.84 23.13 -5.64
C THR A 420 -1.60 22.73 -4.84
N ARG A 421 -0.89 21.67 -5.23
CA ARG A 421 0.27 21.11 -4.50
C ARG A 421 1.38 20.70 -5.45
N ASP A 422 2.60 20.69 -4.92
CA ASP A 422 3.80 20.24 -5.61
C ASP A 422 3.87 18.72 -5.62
N PHE A 423 4.35 18.17 -6.73
CA PHE A 423 4.98 16.86 -6.75
C PHE A 423 6.43 17.04 -6.33
N THR A 424 6.92 16.16 -5.45
CA THR A 424 8.27 16.30 -4.90
C THR A 424 9.02 14.98 -4.83
N TRP A 425 10.34 15.05 -4.96
CA TRP A 425 11.24 13.91 -4.85
C TRP A 425 12.45 14.30 -4.03
N VAL A 426 13.07 13.33 -3.37
CA VAL A 426 14.29 13.59 -2.60
C VAL A 426 15.50 13.57 -3.53
N GLN A 427 16.14 14.72 -3.70
CA GLN A 427 17.35 14.84 -4.51
C GLN A 427 18.62 14.61 -3.70
N ALA A 428 18.63 14.97 -2.41
CA ALA A 428 19.80 14.83 -1.55
C ALA A 428 19.41 14.42 -0.14
N LEU A 429 20.32 13.68 0.50
CA LEU A 429 20.29 13.33 1.92
C LEU A 429 21.57 13.83 2.59
N ALA A 430 21.44 14.48 3.75
CA ALA A 430 22.55 14.72 4.65
C ALA A 430 22.38 13.85 5.90
N VAL A 431 23.31 12.92 6.09
CA VAL A 431 23.42 12.06 7.26
C VAL A 431 24.40 12.74 8.22
N ILE A 432 23.87 13.29 9.30
CA ILE A 432 24.56 14.06 10.32
C ILE A 432 24.66 13.21 11.58
N PHE A 433 25.85 13.04 12.10
CA PHE A 433 26.13 12.24 13.29
C PHE A 433 27.47 12.69 13.86
N ASP A 434 27.66 12.56 15.17
CA ASP A 434 28.85 13.05 15.87
C ASP A 434 29.17 14.49 15.38
N THR A 435 30.40 14.78 14.97
CA THR A 435 30.79 16.07 14.35
C THR A 435 30.69 16.09 12.82
N HIS A 436 30.33 14.96 12.19
CA HIS A 436 30.45 14.75 10.76
C HIS A 436 29.14 14.94 10.00
N THR A 437 29.26 15.18 8.69
CA THR A 437 28.15 15.20 7.74
C THR A 437 28.52 14.48 6.46
N LEU A 438 27.80 13.40 6.15
CA LEU A 438 27.88 12.68 4.89
C LEU A 438 26.68 13.08 4.01
N VAL A 439 26.93 13.63 2.82
CA VAL A 439 25.88 13.97 1.85
C VAL A 439 25.88 12.99 0.70
N ILE A 440 24.71 12.51 0.33
CA ILE A 440 24.48 11.74 -0.90
C ILE A 440 23.45 12.49 -1.71
N ALA A 441 23.76 12.81 -2.97
CA ALA A 441 22.87 13.57 -3.84
C ALA A 441 22.83 13.02 -5.26
N ALA A 442 21.67 13.22 -5.89
CA ALA A 442 21.49 13.08 -7.32
C ALA A 442 21.85 14.40 -8.01
N LYS A 443 22.80 14.33 -8.95
CA LYS A 443 23.15 15.47 -9.81
C LYS A 443 21.98 15.80 -10.71
N ARG A 444 21.70 17.09 -10.88
CA ARG A 444 20.78 17.58 -11.92
C ARG A 444 21.34 17.21 -13.29
N VAL A 445 20.54 16.54 -14.11
CA VAL A 445 20.92 16.12 -15.47
C VAL A 445 19.77 16.43 -16.42
N SER A 446 20.08 16.97 -17.59
CA SER A 446 19.05 17.31 -18.58
C SER A 446 18.48 16.07 -19.27
N HIS A 447 19.35 15.10 -19.56
CA HIS A 447 19.00 13.84 -20.17
C HIS A 447 19.59 12.70 -19.35
N TRP A 448 18.79 11.68 -19.10
CA TRP A 448 19.26 10.49 -18.39
C TRP A 448 20.08 9.58 -19.30
N ASP A 449 21.26 9.19 -18.82
CA ASP A 449 22.08 8.13 -19.40
C ASP A 449 22.50 7.16 -18.29
N ASP A 450 22.11 5.89 -18.40
CA ASP A 450 22.43 4.85 -17.42
C ASP A 450 23.93 4.58 -17.29
N ASN A 451 24.75 5.05 -18.24
CA ASN A 451 26.21 4.91 -18.25
C ASN A 451 26.93 6.07 -17.55
N VAL A 452 26.22 7.16 -17.25
CA VAL A 452 26.76 8.34 -16.56
C VAL A 452 26.41 8.28 -15.08
N ASP A 453 27.38 8.58 -14.22
CA ASP A 453 27.16 8.60 -12.78
C ASP A 453 26.55 9.95 -12.35
N ALA A 454 25.25 9.95 -12.18
CA ALA A 454 24.45 11.03 -11.63
C ALA A 454 24.45 11.02 -10.09
N LEU A 455 25.24 10.17 -9.43
CA LEU A 455 25.46 10.20 -7.99
C LEU A 455 26.63 11.15 -7.64
N SER A 456 26.49 11.90 -6.56
CA SER A 456 27.58 12.59 -5.87
C SER A 456 27.56 12.25 -4.39
N VAL A 457 28.73 12.07 -3.79
CA VAL A 457 28.89 11.84 -2.36
C VAL A 457 29.91 12.84 -1.84
N SER A 458 29.63 13.48 -0.71
CA SER A 458 30.58 14.35 -0.02
C SER A 458 30.65 14.02 1.48
N TRP A 459 31.82 14.23 2.05
CA TRP A 459 32.14 14.06 3.45
C TRP A 459 32.65 15.39 4.00
N ASP A 460 31.98 15.95 4.99
CA ASP A 460 32.32 17.23 5.63
C ASP A 460 32.54 18.38 4.63
N GLY A 461 31.75 18.39 3.55
CA GLY A 461 31.81 19.40 2.50
C GLY A 461 32.76 19.07 1.35
N GLU A 462 33.64 18.07 1.50
CA GLU A 462 34.55 17.64 0.45
C GLU A 462 33.95 16.51 -0.39
N THR A 463 33.98 16.63 -1.72
CA THR A 463 33.47 15.57 -2.61
C THR A 463 34.41 14.38 -2.57
N ILE A 464 33.86 13.18 -2.30
CA ILE A 464 34.62 11.94 -2.25
C ILE A 464 34.39 11.11 -3.51
N ASN A 465 35.44 10.43 -3.98
CA ASN A 465 35.36 9.50 -5.09
C ASN A 465 35.20 8.06 -4.56
N VAL A 466 34.04 7.46 -4.80
CA VAL A 466 33.82 6.05 -4.47
C VAL A 466 34.37 5.17 -5.60
N PRO A 467 35.37 4.32 -5.33
CA PRO A 467 36.07 3.54 -6.37
C PRO A 467 35.15 2.53 -7.06
N TYR A 468 35.52 2.13 -8.28
CA TYR A 468 34.83 1.09 -9.07
C TYR A 468 35.56 -0.27 -9.04
N ASP A 469 36.80 -0.28 -8.57
CA ASP A 469 37.72 -1.40 -8.50
C ASP A 469 37.92 -1.89 -7.05
N GLY A 470 38.67 -2.98 -6.86
CA GLY A 470 38.85 -3.59 -5.54
C GLY A 470 37.52 -3.99 -4.89
N GLU A 471 37.30 -3.58 -3.64
CA GLU A 471 36.04 -3.75 -2.91
C GLU A 471 34.97 -2.70 -3.28
N ALA A 472 35.30 -1.77 -4.19
CA ALA A 472 34.43 -0.68 -4.67
C ALA A 472 33.83 0.16 -3.54
N GLU A 473 34.59 0.37 -2.46
CA GLU A 473 34.17 1.09 -1.27
C GLU A 473 35.14 2.22 -0.92
N TRP A 474 34.57 3.31 -0.42
CA TRP A 474 35.29 4.36 0.29
C TRP A 474 35.03 4.18 1.78
N ARG A 475 36.06 4.36 2.60
CA ARG A 475 35.99 4.31 4.07
C ARG A 475 36.40 5.64 4.66
N GLY A 476 35.54 6.20 5.50
CA GLY A 476 35.84 7.34 6.36
C GLY A 476 35.95 6.86 7.80
N ASN A 477 37.08 7.13 8.44
CA ASN A 477 37.23 6.88 9.88
C ASN A 477 36.85 8.17 10.60
N GLY A 478 35.63 8.24 11.12
CA GLY A 478 35.30 9.24 12.13
C GLY A 478 35.99 8.89 13.45
N GLU A 479 36.08 9.85 14.37
CA GLU A 479 36.72 9.64 15.67
C GLU A 479 36.04 8.51 16.47
N GLU A 480 34.71 8.39 16.36
CA GLU A 480 33.93 7.40 17.11
C GLU A 480 33.51 6.18 16.28
N ARG A 481 33.39 6.32 14.95
CA ARG A 481 32.68 5.36 14.10
C ARG A 481 33.29 5.27 12.70
N GLU A 482 33.28 4.05 12.16
CA GLU A 482 33.59 3.80 10.75
C GLU A 482 32.38 4.13 9.87
N VAL A 483 32.66 4.79 8.74
CA VAL A 483 31.71 5.02 7.66
C VAL A 483 32.19 4.33 6.40
N VAL A 484 31.29 3.58 5.76
CA VAL A 484 31.57 2.90 4.49
C VAL A 484 30.54 3.33 3.47
N VAL A 485 31.03 3.79 2.31
CA VAL A 485 30.20 4.02 1.13
C VAL A 485 30.65 3.06 0.05
N GLU A 486 29.84 2.07 -0.25
CA GLU A 486 30.15 0.99 -1.19
C GLU A 486 29.30 1.10 -2.46
N ARG A 487 29.90 1.00 -3.64
CA ARG A 487 29.14 0.85 -4.88
C ARG A 487 28.51 -0.53 -4.95
N THR A 488 27.21 -0.56 -5.17
CA THR A 488 26.49 -1.82 -5.39
C THR A 488 26.32 -2.12 -6.87
N ASP A 489 26.56 -1.15 -7.75
CA ASP A 489 26.46 -1.31 -9.21
C ASP A 489 27.49 -0.42 -9.92
N ASP A 490 27.65 -0.63 -11.23
CA ASP A 490 28.61 0.10 -12.07
C ASP A 490 28.37 1.62 -12.04
N LYS A 491 27.13 2.08 -11.83
CA LYS A 491 26.73 3.51 -11.77
C LYS A 491 25.48 3.69 -10.90
N ASN A 492 25.32 4.87 -10.31
CA ASN A 492 24.07 5.35 -9.73
C ASN A 492 23.51 4.55 -8.53
N SER A 493 24.28 3.63 -7.93
CA SER A 493 23.83 2.83 -6.78
C SER A 493 24.94 2.63 -5.75
N VAL A 494 24.64 2.95 -4.50
CA VAL A 494 25.57 2.77 -3.37
C VAL A 494 24.83 2.21 -2.15
N LYS A 495 25.58 1.54 -1.29
CA LYS A 495 25.18 1.20 0.07
C LYS A 495 26.05 2.01 1.04
N VAL A 496 25.40 2.76 1.92
CA VAL A 496 26.04 3.52 2.98
C VAL A 496 25.89 2.77 4.29
N LYS A 497 26.96 2.69 5.09
CA LYS A 497 26.93 2.19 6.46
C LYS A 497 27.62 3.20 7.38
N VAL A 498 26.92 3.65 8.41
CA VAL A 498 27.50 4.42 9.53
C VAL A 498 27.43 3.53 10.76
N ALA A 499 28.60 3.11 11.26
CA ALA A 499 28.71 2.05 12.26
C ALA A 499 27.84 2.34 13.50
N GLY A 500 26.94 1.40 13.80
CA GLY A 500 26.07 1.47 14.97
C GLY A 500 24.95 2.52 14.90
N LEU A 501 24.71 3.17 13.76
CA LEU A 501 23.62 4.13 13.56
C LEU A 501 22.66 3.74 12.43
N VAL A 502 23.16 3.56 11.21
CA VAL A 502 22.27 3.34 10.04
C VAL A 502 22.99 2.65 8.89
N GLU A 503 22.25 1.79 8.18
CA GLU A 503 22.58 1.38 6.81
C GLU A 503 21.55 1.94 5.84
N ILE A 504 22.00 2.36 4.66
CA ILE A 504 21.15 2.95 3.63
C ILE A 504 21.50 2.33 2.29
N ASP A 505 20.56 1.59 1.70
CA ASP A 505 20.65 1.26 0.27
C ASP A 505 20.12 2.46 -0.52
N ILE A 506 20.89 2.96 -1.50
CA ILE A 506 20.58 4.17 -2.27
C ILE A 506 20.71 3.89 -3.77
N ARG A 507 19.76 4.41 -4.55
CA ARG A 507 19.81 4.39 -6.02
C ARG A 507 19.33 5.73 -6.59
N VAL A 508 20.06 6.27 -7.56
CA VAL A 508 19.61 7.42 -8.36
C VAL A 508 18.77 6.92 -9.52
N ARG A 509 17.61 7.52 -9.74
CA ARG A 509 16.76 7.28 -10.92
C ARG A 509 16.23 8.60 -11.49
N PRO A 510 16.00 8.66 -12.82
CA PRO A 510 15.27 9.77 -13.42
C PRO A 510 13.78 9.54 -13.26
N ILE A 511 13.00 10.56 -13.55
CA ILE A 511 11.59 10.37 -13.88
C ILE A 511 11.49 9.99 -15.36
N GLY A 512 10.97 8.79 -15.64
CA GLY A 512 10.85 8.29 -17.01
C GLY A 512 9.82 9.06 -17.82
N LYS A 513 9.96 9.11 -19.15
CA LYS A 513 8.94 9.72 -20.06
C LYS A 513 7.54 9.16 -19.82
N GLU A 514 7.45 7.85 -19.64
CA GLU A 514 6.18 7.19 -19.36
C GLU A 514 5.63 7.58 -17.98
N GLU A 515 6.47 7.69 -16.96
CA GLU A 515 6.05 8.14 -15.64
C GLU A 515 5.58 9.61 -15.67
N ASN A 516 6.35 10.50 -16.28
CA ASN A 516 5.97 11.91 -16.49
C ASN A 516 4.62 12.03 -17.23
N ARG A 517 4.40 11.20 -18.25
CA ARG A 517 3.14 11.15 -19.01
C ARG A 517 1.98 10.60 -18.18
N VAL A 518 2.18 9.47 -17.50
CA VAL A 518 1.17 8.79 -16.68
C VAL A 518 0.77 9.65 -15.50
N HIS A 519 1.72 10.39 -14.93
CA HIS A 519 1.51 11.22 -13.77
C HIS A 519 1.27 12.70 -14.05
N ASN A 520 1.35 13.10 -15.32
CA ASN A 520 1.21 14.48 -15.76
C ASN A 520 2.04 15.45 -14.89
N TYR A 521 3.29 15.07 -14.60
CA TYR A 521 4.18 15.92 -13.81
C TYR A 521 4.55 17.22 -14.56
N GLN A 522 4.37 17.25 -15.88
CA GLN A 522 4.70 18.39 -16.73
C GLN A 522 6.16 18.81 -16.55
N LEU A 523 7.07 17.82 -16.47
CA LEU A 523 8.49 18.10 -16.32
C LEU A 523 9.01 18.89 -17.52
N PRO A 524 9.88 19.89 -17.30
CA PRO A 524 10.53 20.62 -18.37
C PRO A 524 11.48 19.72 -19.15
N GLY A 525 11.69 20.03 -20.43
CA GLY A 525 12.51 19.21 -21.33
C GLY A 525 14.01 19.24 -21.04
N ASP A 526 14.47 20.13 -20.16
CA ASP A 526 15.88 20.35 -19.81
C ASP A 526 16.27 19.73 -18.46
N ASP A 527 15.41 18.93 -17.85
CA ASP A 527 15.66 18.26 -16.57
C ASP A 527 15.00 16.89 -16.48
N ALA A 528 15.79 15.85 -16.20
CA ALA A 528 15.32 14.49 -16.01
C ALA A 528 14.80 14.22 -14.58
N PHE A 529 14.91 15.20 -13.67
CA PHE A 529 14.51 15.08 -12.26
C PHE A 529 15.12 13.84 -11.59
N ALA A 530 16.45 13.72 -11.72
CA ALA A 530 17.18 12.67 -11.04
C ALA A 530 17.02 12.80 -9.52
N HIS A 531 16.59 11.72 -8.88
CA HIS A 531 16.26 11.66 -7.46
C HIS A 531 16.68 10.33 -6.83
N LEU A 532 16.62 10.27 -5.50
CA LEU A 532 17.04 9.13 -4.70
C LEU A 532 15.86 8.21 -4.37
N GLU A 533 16.01 6.93 -4.68
CA GLU A 533 15.28 5.83 -4.04
C GLU A 533 16.16 5.28 -2.92
N THR A 534 15.61 5.14 -1.71
CA THR A 534 16.37 4.73 -0.53
C THR A 534 15.64 3.70 0.31
N GLN A 535 16.41 2.88 1.03
CA GLN A 535 15.92 2.02 2.09
C GLN A 535 16.84 2.11 3.30
N PHE A 536 16.29 2.61 4.41
CA PHE A 536 16.99 2.77 5.67
C PHE A 536 16.82 1.52 6.56
N LYS A 537 17.92 1.09 7.17
CA LYS A 537 17.94 0.15 8.30
C LYS A 537 18.63 0.84 9.47
N PHE A 538 17.85 1.32 10.43
CA PHE A 538 18.38 2.02 11.60
C PHE A 538 18.86 1.04 12.67
N ILE A 539 19.87 1.45 13.44
CA ILE A 539 20.52 0.66 14.47
C ILE A 539 20.52 1.48 15.76
N ASN A 540 19.94 0.94 16.82
CA ASN A 540 19.87 1.57 18.15
C ASN A 540 19.26 3.00 18.16
N LEU A 541 18.15 3.22 17.44
CA LEU A 541 17.35 4.44 17.65
C LEU A 541 16.84 4.50 19.09
N SER A 542 16.76 5.69 19.67
CA SER A 542 16.10 5.91 20.95
C SER A 542 14.58 5.77 20.82
N ASP A 543 13.90 5.54 21.95
CA ASP A 543 12.43 5.50 22.00
C ASP A 543 11.78 6.86 21.72
N PHE A 544 12.58 7.94 21.67
CA PHE A 544 12.15 9.32 21.45
C PHE A 544 12.53 9.85 20.06
N VAL A 545 12.98 8.98 19.15
CA VAL A 545 13.36 9.36 17.79
C VAL A 545 12.26 10.15 17.08
N GLU A 546 12.61 11.29 16.50
CA GLU A 546 11.71 12.19 15.77
C GLU A 546 12.03 12.20 14.27
N GLY A 547 11.27 12.99 13.52
CA GLY A 547 11.40 13.13 12.06
C GLY A 547 10.23 12.53 11.31
N VAL A 548 10.10 12.87 10.03
CA VAL A 548 9.01 12.38 9.16
C VAL A 548 8.93 10.85 9.16
N LEU A 549 10.08 10.18 9.00
CA LEU A 549 10.21 8.73 9.06
C LEU A 549 10.55 8.25 10.49
N GLY A 550 11.46 8.94 11.18
CA GLY A 550 11.98 8.51 12.48
C GLY A 550 10.91 8.25 13.52
N LYS A 551 9.92 9.14 13.67
CA LYS A 551 8.81 8.97 14.64
C LYS A 551 8.06 7.64 14.50
N THR A 552 8.05 7.05 13.30
CA THR A 552 7.37 5.78 13.04
C THR A 552 8.06 4.57 13.66
N TYR A 553 9.26 4.76 14.23
CA TYR A 553 10.02 3.75 14.96
C TYR A 553 9.84 3.83 16.48
N GLN A 554 9.13 4.84 17.01
CA GLN A 554 8.86 4.91 18.44
C GLN A 554 7.95 3.74 18.87
N PRO A 555 8.17 3.12 20.06
CA PRO A 555 7.41 1.96 20.52
C PRO A 555 5.89 2.17 20.56
N ASP A 556 5.46 3.36 20.96
CA ASP A 556 4.05 3.71 21.16
C ASP A 556 3.48 4.55 19.99
N TYR A 557 4.21 4.65 18.88
CA TYR A 557 3.74 5.41 17.73
C TYR A 557 2.50 4.77 17.11
N VAL A 558 1.42 5.55 17.05
CA VAL A 558 0.21 5.20 16.31
C VAL A 558 0.13 6.10 15.09
N SER A 559 0.30 5.52 13.91
CA SER A 559 0.25 6.29 12.67
C SER A 559 -1.12 6.95 12.49
N PRO A 560 -1.18 8.29 12.36
CA PRO A 560 -2.43 9.01 12.17
C PRO A 560 -2.95 8.92 10.73
N VAL A 561 -2.15 8.34 9.82
CA VAL A 561 -2.49 8.25 8.40
C VAL A 561 -3.61 7.23 8.20
N LYS A 562 -4.59 7.59 7.38
CA LYS A 562 -5.77 6.74 7.13
C LYS A 562 -5.36 5.53 6.29
N LYS A 563 -5.22 4.35 6.89
CA LYS A 563 -4.90 3.11 6.17
C LYS A 563 -6.04 2.78 5.18
N GLY A 564 -5.70 2.26 4.01
CA GLY A 564 -6.68 1.87 2.99
C GLY A 564 -7.00 2.93 1.92
N VAL A 565 -6.63 4.19 2.13
CA VAL A 565 -6.77 5.21 1.07
C VAL A 565 -5.61 5.13 0.06
N PRO A 566 -5.79 5.50 -1.22
CA PRO A 566 -4.76 5.36 -2.25
C PRO A 566 -3.46 6.15 -1.98
N MET A 567 -3.56 7.31 -1.33
CA MET A 567 -2.42 8.16 -0.96
C MET A 567 -2.59 8.65 0.48
N PRO A 568 -2.24 7.82 1.48
CA PRO A 568 -2.36 8.20 2.88
C PRO A 568 -1.32 9.27 3.19
N MET A 569 -1.79 10.50 3.35
CA MET A 569 -0.91 11.65 3.58
C MET A 569 -0.51 11.77 5.05
N MET A 570 0.78 11.98 5.29
CA MET A 570 1.31 12.38 6.58
C MET A 570 1.48 13.90 6.63
N GLY A 571 0.84 14.53 7.61
CA GLY A 571 1.03 15.95 7.90
C GLY A 571 2.19 16.22 8.86
N GLY A 572 2.33 17.49 9.26
CA GLY A 572 3.37 17.94 10.19
C GLY A 572 4.67 18.41 9.51
N GLU A 573 4.57 18.87 8.27
CA GLU A 573 5.68 19.46 7.50
C GLU A 573 6.41 20.55 8.30
N ASP A 574 5.65 21.43 8.94
CA ASP A 574 6.16 22.56 9.72
C ASP A 574 6.97 22.14 10.96
N LYS A 575 6.77 20.91 11.46
CA LYS A 575 7.52 20.38 12.61
C LYS A 575 8.94 19.98 12.23
N TYR A 576 9.11 19.50 11.00
CA TYR A 576 10.35 18.88 10.54
C TYR A 576 11.07 19.69 9.47
N GLN A 577 10.52 20.83 9.04
CA GLN A 577 11.21 21.74 8.14
C GLN A 577 12.52 22.25 8.77
N THR A 578 13.62 22.12 8.04
CA THR A 578 14.93 22.64 8.43
C THR A 578 15.29 23.85 7.57
N PRO A 579 16.02 24.85 8.10
CA PRO A 579 16.46 26.01 7.33
C PRO A 579 17.38 25.67 6.15
N SER A 580 18.14 24.58 6.26
CA SER A 580 19.03 24.09 5.21
C SER A 580 19.20 22.57 5.33
N LEU A 581 19.75 21.96 4.29
CA LEU A 581 20.10 20.53 4.30
C LEU A 581 21.04 20.16 5.46
N PHE A 582 21.89 21.10 5.89
CA PHE A 582 22.91 20.89 6.93
C PHE A 582 22.46 21.31 8.34
N SER A 583 21.30 21.97 8.46
CA SER A 583 20.83 22.49 9.73
C SER A 583 20.27 21.37 10.59
N THR A 584 20.70 21.31 11.84
CA THR A 584 20.14 20.38 12.82
C THR A 584 18.86 20.90 13.47
N LEU A 585 18.44 22.12 13.12
CA LEU A 585 17.32 22.81 13.75
C LEU A 585 16.00 22.53 13.03
N CYS A 586 15.01 22.06 13.79
CA CYS A 586 13.59 22.07 13.44
C CYS A 586 12.75 22.03 14.74
N LYS A 587 11.43 22.27 14.68
CA LYS A 587 10.59 22.39 15.89
C LYS A 587 10.56 21.13 16.76
N ALA A 588 10.75 19.97 16.15
CA ALA A 588 10.77 18.66 16.82
C ALA A 588 12.13 17.96 16.74
N CYS A 589 13.16 18.61 16.18
CA CYS A 589 14.49 18.01 16.07
C CYS A 589 15.11 17.91 17.46
N ARG A 590 15.85 16.83 17.67
CA ARG A 590 16.46 16.48 18.95
C ARG A 590 17.98 16.39 18.90
N PHE A 591 18.53 16.15 17.70
CA PHE A 591 19.96 16.02 17.53
C PHE A 591 20.67 17.35 17.86
N GLU A 592 21.60 17.28 18.80
CA GLU A 592 22.49 18.37 19.13
C GLU A 592 23.88 18.01 18.61
N ARG A 593 24.39 18.78 17.63
CA ARG A 593 25.74 18.55 17.13
C ARG A 593 26.73 18.81 18.27
N PRO A 594 27.55 17.83 18.68
CA PRO A 594 28.62 18.06 19.62
C PRO A 594 29.51 19.19 19.10
N SER A 595 29.84 20.14 19.97
CA SER A 595 30.89 21.12 19.63
C SER A 595 32.17 20.33 19.41
N ALA A 596 32.85 20.53 18.27
CA ALA A 596 34.19 20.00 18.08
C ALA A 596 35.01 20.41 19.30
N VAL A 597 35.44 19.43 20.10
CA VAL A 597 36.27 19.72 21.27
C VAL A 597 37.49 20.44 20.73
N ALA A 598 37.67 21.70 21.14
CA ALA A 598 38.95 22.37 20.96
C ALA A 598 39.96 21.55 21.74
N THR A 599 40.69 20.69 21.04
CA THR A 599 41.85 20.00 21.59
C THR A 599 42.85 21.10 21.98
N ILE A 600 42.99 21.32 23.29
CA ILE A 600 44.03 22.19 23.88
C ILE A 600 45.37 21.48 23.81
#